data_AF-A0A7S2LPZ2-F1
#
_entry.id   AF-A0A7S2LPZ2-F1
#
_cell.length_a   1.000
_cell.length_b   1.000
_cell.length_c   1.000
_cell.angle_alpha   90.00
_cell.angle_beta   90.00
_cell.angle_gamma   90.00
#
_symmetry.space_group_name_H-M   'P 1'
#
loop_
_entity.id
_entity.type
_entity.pdbx_description
1 polymer ?
#
loop_
_entity_poly.entity_id
_entity_poly.type
_entity_poly.pdbx_seq_one_letter_code
_entity_poly.pdbx_strand_id
1 'polypeptide(L)'
;ISPRPTSPPTTAAPSPKPTPAPTTLEETAQYIASSGPIDCPNVYDQSKTDYVKGDVVSFVGIVFSCLYPEYCNPHDVSPEPVEGLQLWRDGWLYMGDCEQISDTVEVQQTTTTTTTTTPATTVQSSTTTQATQAHNSHEIEEIVEIAEERNQIIPSPIAHPTPSPTRVFHNTAKGCLRSGSEQLFHDAQVDLCLSNEHTSSLSVNCCSGTMGINLECSRDGCFETMFYSDAEFLCSSQGKRLCTIAELESQACCRRGCSFDKRISWTSNVCENR
;
A
#
# COMPACT_ATOMS: atom_id res chain seq x y z
N ILE A 1 -2.59 -34.77 -56.97
CA ILE A 1 -2.66 -34.43 -55.52
C ILE A 1 -1.24 -34.56 -54.99
N SER A 2 -0.50 -33.46 -54.88
CA SER A 2 0.85 -33.44 -54.29
C SER A 2 0.74 -33.37 -52.76
N PRO A 3 1.62 -34.02 -51.98
CA PRO A 3 1.61 -33.88 -50.53
C PRO A 3 2.27 -32.56 -50.11
N ARG A 4 1.66 -31.90 -49.13
CA ARG A 4 2.13 -30.68 -48.48
C ARG A 4 3.25 -31.01 -47.49
N PRO A 5 4.37 -30.28 -47.43
CA PRO A 5 5.41 -30.52 -46.43
C PRO A 5 4.96 -30.01 -45.05
N THR A 6 5.08 -30.85 -44.03
CA THR A 6 4.89 -30.51 -42.61
C THR A 6 6.17 -29.91 -42.03
N SER A 7 6.08 -28.70 -41.48
CA SER A 7 7.16 -28.04 -40.74
C SER A 7 7.39 -28.72 -39.37
N PRO A 8 8.63 -28.84 -38.88
CA PRO A 8 8.92 -29.38 -37.55
C PRO A 8 8.59 -28.36 -36.43
N PRO A 9 8.36 -28.84 -35.19
CA PRO A 9 7.99 -27.98 -34.07
C PRO A 9 9.20 -27.16 -33.58
N THR A 10 8.97 -25.88 -33.32
CA THR A 10 9.96 -24.97 -32.74
C THR A 10 10.10 -25.24 -31.25
N THR A 11 11.22 -25.81 -30.82
CA THR A 11 11.58 -25.94 -29.41
C THR A 11 11.91 -24.55 -28.85
N ALA A 12 11.14 -24.09 -27.86
CA ALA A 12 11.44 -22.86 -27.12
C ALA A 12 12.78 -22.99 -26.37
N ALA A 13 13.64 -21.98 -26.48
CA ALA A 13 14.90 -21.90 -25.75
C ALA A 13 14.65 -21.60 -24.26
N PRO A 14 15.47 -22.13 -23.34
CA PRO A 14 15.33 -21.83 -21.91
C PRO A 14 15.71 -20.37 -21.60
N SER A 15 14.91 -19.72 -20.74
CA SER A 15 15.13 -18.36 -20.25
C SER A 15 16.49 -18.21 -19.53
N PRO A 16 17.21 -17.09 -19.69
CA PRO A 16 18.48 -16.87 -19.02
C PRO A 16 18.28 -16.67 -17.51
N LYS A 17 19.11 -17.36 -16.71
CA LYS A 17 19.18 -17.21 -15.26
C LYS A 17 19.75 -15.82 -14.90
N PRO A 18 19.13 -15.06 -13.98
CA PRO A 18 19.60 -13.72 -13.64
C PRO A 18 20.95 -13.74 -12.90
N THR A 19 21.75 -12.71 -13.18
CA THR A 19 23.05 -12.40 -12.56
C THR A 19 22.80 -11.75 -11.19
N PRO A 20 23.59 -12.03 -10.14
CA PRO A 20 23.38 -11.45 -8.82
C PRO A 20 23.45 -9.92 -8.80
N ALA A 21 22.65 -9.32 -7.93
CA ALA A 21 22.48 -7.87 -7.77
C ALA A 21 23.80 -7.14 -7.43
N PRO A 22 23.99 -5.90 -7.93
CA PRO A 22 25.16 -5.09 -7.60
C PRO A 22 25.10 -4.56 -6.15
N THR A 23 26.18 -4.78 -5.41
CA THR A 23 26.38 -4.48 -3.99
C THR A 23 26.69 -3.00 -3.69
N THR A 24 25.86 -2.05 -4.11
CA THR A 24 26.14 -0.64 -3.75
C THR A 24 24.88 0.09 -3.30
N LEU A 25 24.45 -0.29 -2.10
CA LEU A 25 23.58 0.49 -1.22
C LEU A 25 24.38 1.70 -0.70
N GLU A 26 24.45 2.81 -1.42
CA GLU A 26 24.91 4.05 -0.75
C GLU A 26 24.39 5.37 -1.34
N GLU A 27 23.89 5.42 -2.57
CA GLU A 27 23.46 6.72 -3.16
C GLU A 27 21.94 6.98 -3.17
N THR A 28 21.09 5.98 -2.89
CA THR A 28 19.62 6.19 -2.86
C THR A 28 19.09 6.52 -1.45
N ALA A 29 19.93 6.43 -0.41
CA ALA A 29 19.52 6.62 0.98
C ALA A 29 19.35 8.09 1.41
N GLN A 30 19.75 9.06 0.57
CA GLN A 30 19.76 10.48 0.95
C GLN A 30 18.48 11.25 0.60
N TYR A 31 17.49 10.64 -0.07
CA TYR A 31 16.27 11.37 -0.48
C TYR A 31 15.07 11.24 0.49
N ILE A 32 15.09 10.35 1.49
CA ILE A 32 13.92 10.20 2.39
C ILE A 32 14.36 10.13 3.85
N ALA A 33 14.72 11.28 4.40
CA ALA A 33 14.82 11.49 5.86
C ALA A 33 14.20 12.82 6.29
N SER A 34 13.26 13.39 5.50
CA SER A 34 12.75 14.75 5.71
C SER A 34 11.26 14.94 5.38
N SER A 35 10.39 13.98 5.70
CA SER A 35 8.94 14.21 5.63
C SER A 35 8.27 13.62 6.86
N GLY A 36 7.28 14.32 7.40
CA GLY A 36 6.44 13.89 8.51
C GLY A 36 5.62 12.62 8.19
N PRO A 37 4.44 12.41 8.80
CA PRO A 37 3.65 11.20 8.54
C PRO A 37 3.41 11.12 7.03
N ILE A 38 3.99 10.08 6.42
CA ILE A 38 3.96 9.89 4.97
C ILE A 38 2.54 9.45 4.65
N ASP A 39 1.78 10.35 4.04
CA ASP A 39 0.53 9.98 3.40
C ASP A 39 0.84 8.84 2.42
N CYS A 40 0.12 7.74 2.57
CA CYS A 40 0.42 6.55 1.81
C CYS A 40 0.19 6.84 0.31
N PRO A 41 1.15 6.52 -0.58
CA PRO A 41 0.93 6.60 -2.02
C PRO A 41 -0.18 5.66 -2.46
N ASN A 42 -0.57 5.75 -3.74
CA ASN A 42 -1.62 4.89 -4.31
C ASN A 42 -1.38 3.41 -3.98
N VAL A 43 -2.46 2.71 -3.61
CA VAL A 43 -2.39 1.28 -3.29
C VAL A 43 -1.95 0.50 -4.52
N TYR A 44 -1.07 -0.49 -4.33
CA TYR A 44 -0.63 -1.41 -5.36
C TYR A 44 -1.83 -2.14 -5.98
N ASP A 45 -2.06 -1.86 -7.26
CA ASP A 45 -3.05 -2.51 -8.09
C ASP A 45 -2.42 -3.73 -8.79
N GLN A 46 -2.87 -4.93 -8.42
CA GLN A 46 -2.43 -6.22 -8.99
C GLN A 46 -2.88 -6.44 -10.43
N SER A 47 -3.78 -5.61 -10.96
CA SER A 47 -4.24 -5.70 -12.36
C SER A 47 -3.50 -4.75 -13.30
N LYS A 48 -2.76 -3.79 -12.75
CA LYS A 48 -2.02 -2.79 -13.51
C LYS A 48 -0.76 -3.41 -14.12
N THR A 49 -0.52 -3.15 -15.41
CA THR A 49 0.56 -3.79 -16.21
C THR A 49 1.61 -2.82 -16.75
N ASP A 50 1.54 -1.55 -16.33
CA ASP A 50 2.39 -0.46 -16.81
C ASP A 50 3.19 0.21 -15.67
N TYR A 51 3.49 -0.50 -14.58
CA TYR A 51 4.47 -0.02 -13.59
C TYR A 51 5.85 0.11 -14.23
N VAL A 52 6.48 1.27 -14.02
CA VAL A 52 7.84 1.56 -14.50
C VAL A 52 8.81 1.72 -13.34
N LYS A 53 10.12 1.64 -13.64
CA LYS A 53 11.17 1.76 -12.63
C LYS A 53 11.06 3.12 -11.93
N GLY A 54 11.03 3.10 -10.60
CA GLY A 54 10.87 4.28 -9.76
C GLY A 54 9.42 4.58 -9.34
N ASP A 55 8.42 3.91 -9.92
CA ASP A 55 7.03 4.03 -9.45
C ASP A 55 6.93 3.67 -7.97
N VAL A 56 6.14 4.43 -7.22
CA VAL A 56 5.95 4.26 -5.78
C VAL A 56 4.51 3.89 -5.49
N VAL A 57 4.31 2.83 -4.73
CA VAL A 57 2.99 2.33 -4.32
C VAL A 57 2.97 2.06 -2.83
N SER A 58 1.78 2.05 -2.24
CA SER A 58 1.57 1.48 -0.92
C SER A 58 0.99 0.08 -1.04
N PHE A 59 1.46 -0.85 -0.22
CA PHE A 59 0.84 -2.15 -0.05
C PHE A 59 0.75 -2.41 1.43
N VAL A 60 -0.49 -2.36 1.96
CA VAL A 60 -0.78 -2.68 3.35
C VAL A 60 -0.04 -1.77 4.36
N GLY A 61 -0.03 -0.46 4.10
CA GLY A 61 0.66 0.51 4.95
C GLY A 61 2.18 0.50 4.82
N ILE A 62 2.72 -0.19 3.81
CA ILE A 62 4.15 -0.21 3.50
C ILE A 62 4.37 0.40 2.12
N VAL A 63 5.37 1.26 2.01
CA VAL A 63 5.76 1.92 0.77
C VAL A 63 6.80 1.08 0.04
N PHE A 64 6.60 0.89 -1.26
CA PHE A 64 7.54 0.21 -2.14
C PHE A 64 7.85 1.05 -3.38
N SER A 65 9.08 0.93 -3.88
CA SER A 65 9.48 1.50 -5.16
C SER A 65 9.83 0.41 -6.16
N CYS A 66 9.30 0.49 -7.38
CA CYS A 66 9.57 -0.50 -8.42
C CYS A 66 11.04 -0.42 -8.88
N LEU A 67 11.79 -1.51 -8.75
CA LEU A 67 13.19 -1.60 -9.15
C LEU A 67 13.34 -2.28 -10.53
N TYR A 68 12.53 -3.32 -10.78
CA TYR A 68 12.56 -4.11 -12.01
C TYR A 68 11.13 -4.26 -12.58
N PRO A 69 10.75 -3.47 -13.61
CA PRO A 69 9.41 -3.48 -14.19
C PRO A 69 8.91 -4.85 -14.65
N GLU A 70 9.82 -5.75 -15.04
CA GLU A 70 9.49 -7.13 -15.39
C GLU A 70 8.84 -7.93 -14.25
N TYR A 71 9.07 -7.53 -13.00
CA TYR A 71 8.54 -8.17 -11.78
C TYR A 71 7.54 -7.31 -11.01
N CYS A 72 7.48 -6.00 -11.29
CA CYS A 72 6.49 -5.11 -10.69
C CYS A 72 5.09 -5.27 -11.32
N ASN A 73 5.04 -5.85 -12.52
CA ASN A 73 3.83 -6.05 -13.30
C ASN A 73 3.38 -7.52 -13.28
N PRO A 74 2.08 -7.79 -13.45
CA PRO A 74 1.56 -9.14 -13.61
C PRO A 74 2.24 -9.90 -14.75
N HIS A 75 2.56 -11.17 -14.51
CA HIS A 75 3.14 -12.07 -15.50
C HIS A 75 2.04 -12.78 -16.32
N ASP A 76 2.30 -13.03 -17.61
CA ASP A 76 1.36 -13.72 -18.53
C ASP A 76 0.91 -15.10 -18.03
N VAL A 77 1.75 -15.76 -17.26
CA VAL A 77 1.44 -17.00 -16.54
C VAL A 77 1.38 -16.66 -15.07
N SER A 78 0.24 -16.87 -14.43
CA SER A 78 0.13 -16.75 -12.97
C SER A 78 1.03 -17.80 -12.34
N PRO A 79 2.14 -17.42 -11.67
CA PRO A 79 2.98 -18.38 -10.97
C PRO A 79 2.22 -18.94 -9.77
N GLU A 80 2.72 -20.05 -9.21
CA GLU A 80 2.27 -20.51 -7.90
C GLU A 80 2.49 -19.40 -6.85
N PRO A 81 1.63 -19.27 -5.80
CA PRO A 81 1.66 -18.11 -4.91
C PRO A 81 3.02 -17.79 -4.30
N VAL A 82 3.82 -18.81 -3.96
CA VAL A 82 5.17 -18.64 -3.39
C VAL A 82 6.17 -18.10 -4.42
N GLU A 83 6.09 -18.58 -5.66
CA GLU A 83 6.93 -18.08 -6.75
C GLU A 83 6.52 -16.65 -7.13
N GLY A 84 5.22 -16.37 -7.17
CA GLY A 84 4.70 -15.01 -7.34
C GLY A 84 5.20 -14.06 -6.25
N LEU A 85 5.23 -14.49 -5.00
CA LEU A 85 5.76 -13.70 -3.89
C LEU A 85 7.26 -13.43 -4.07
N GLN A 86 8.02 -14.43 -4.50
CA GLN A 86 9.46 -14.26 -4.75
C GLN A 86 9.71 -13.25 -5.87
N LEU A 87 8.99 -13.36 -6.98
CA LEU A 87 9.07 -12.41 -8.09
C LEU A 87 8.71 -10.99 -7.62
N TRP A 88 7.62 -10.85 -6.86
CA TRP A 88 7.21 -9.56 -6.31
C TRP A 88 8.30 -8.95 -5.40
N ARG A 89 8.92 -9.75 -4.53
CA ARG A 89 10.04 -9.32 -3.67
C ARG A 89 11.28 -8.92 -4.48
N ASP A 90 11.54 -9.59 -5.59
CA ASP A 90 12.65 -9.27 -6.47
C ASP A 90 12.38 -7.98 -7.26
N GLY A 91 11.11 -7.64 -7.54
CA GLY A 91 10.71 -6.43 -8.26
C GLY A 91 10.62 -5.16 -7.43
N TRP A 92 10.16 -5.25 -6.18
CA TRP A 92 9.81 -4.09 -5.35
C TRP A 92 10.82 -3.86 -4.22
N LEU A 93 11.35 -2.63 -4.13
CA LEU A 93 12.22 -2.18 -3.05
C LEU A 93 11.39 -1.62 -1.88
N TYR A 94 11.58 -2.15 -0.68
CA TYR A 94 11.00 -1.61 0.55
C TYR A 94 11.52 -0.20 0.85
N MET A 95 10.61 0.75 1.08
CA MET A 95 10.93 2.15 1.33
C MET A 95 10.57 2.64 2.73
N GLY A 96 9.69 1.93 3.45
CA GLY A 96 9.27 2.29 4.81
C GLY A 96 7.78 2.07 5.05
N ASP A 97 7.33 2.35 6.27
CA ASP A 97 5.90 2.34 6.63
C ASP A 97 5.24 3.69 6.28
N CYS A 98 3.93 3.69 6.02
CA CYS A 98 3.11 4.88 5.83
C CYS A 98 1.80 4.78 6.62
N GLU A 99 1.16 5.92 6.88
CA GLU A 99 -0.11 5.99 7.61
C GLU A 99 -1.19 6.59 6.70
N GLN A 100 -2.28 5.85 6.51
CA GLN A 100 -3.47 6.38 5.86
C GLN A 100 -4.15 7.30 6.86
N ILE A 101 -4.03 8.62 6.69
CA ILE A 101 -4.83 9.56 7.48
C ILE A 101 -6.27 9.37 7.00
N SER A 102 -7.06 8.62 7.76
CA SER A 102 -8.50 8.57 7.54
C SER A 102 -9.04 9.96 7.85
N ASP A 103 -9.40 10.72 6.81
CA ASP A 103 -10.12 11.98 6.93
C ASP A 103 -11.48 11.74 7.60
N THR A 104 -11.48 11.67 8.93
CA THR A 104 -12.63 12.00 9.77
C THR A 104 -12.42 13.40 10.31
N VAL A 105 -12.23 14.36 9.39
CA VAL A 105 -12.61 15.73 9.68
C VAL A 105 -14.13 15.75 9.65
N GLU A 106 -14.72 15.60 10.83
CA GLU A 106 -16.11 15.90 11.10
C GLU A 106 -16.36 17.34 10.62
N VAL A 107 -16.92 17.49 9.41
CA VAL A 107 -17.38 18.79 8.92
C VAL A 107 -18.55 19.18 9.82
N GLN A 108 -18.25 19.89 10.90
CA GLN A 108 -19.25 20.65 11.64
C GLN A 108 -19.87 21.63 10.64
N GLN A 109 -21.04 21.25 10.14
CA GLN A 109 -21.92 22.09 9.34
C GLN A 109 -22.25 23.35 10.14
N THR A 110 -21.46 24.40 9.91
CA THR A 110 -21.81 25.74 10.36
C THR A 110 -22.88 26.26 9.42
N THR A 111 -24.12 26.06 9.82
CA THR A 111 -25.33 26.53 9.13
C THR A 111 -25.35 28.06 9.18
N THR A 112 -24.93 28.71 8.09
CA THR A 112 -25.08 30.16 7.95
C THR A 112 -26.43 30.45 7.30
N THR A 113 -27.42 30.77 8.14
CA THR A 113 -28.74 31.26 7.73
C THR A 113 -28.59 32.64 7.08
N THR A 114 -28.86 32.77 5.78
CA THR A 114 -28.97 34.08 5.11
C THR A 114 -30.43 34.35 4.75
N THR A 115 -31.01 35.36 5.39
CA THR A 115 -32.39 35.80 5.18
C THR A 115 -32.44 36.96 4.18
N THR A 116 -33.15 36.72 3.07
CA THR A 116 -34.07 37.61 2.33
C THR A 116 -33.77 39.12 2.25
N THR A 117 -33.59 39.65 1.02
CA THR A 117 -34.56 40.60 0.40
C THR A 117 -34.21 40.96 -1.06
N THR A 118 -35.20 40.82 -1.94
CA THR A 118 -35.28 41.37 -3.31
C THR A 118 -35.92 42.78 -3.26
N PRO A 119 -35.62 43.70 -4.19
CA PRO A 119 -36.46 43.90 -5.40
C PRO A 119 -35.62 44.23 -6.67
N ALA A 120 -35.86 43.60 -7.82
CA ALA A 120 -36.75 43.98 -8.92
C ALA A 120 -36.33 45.21 -9.79
N THR A 121 -35.86 44.86 -11.00
CA THR A 121 -36.13 45.46 -12.34
C THR A 121 -35.43 46.75 -12.80
N THR A 122 -34.86 46.69 -14.03
CA THR A 122 -34.97 47.63 -15.19
C THR A 122 -33.61 47.75 -15.92
N VAL A 123 -33.37 47.00 -17.02
CA VAL A 123 -33.47 47.37 -18.47
C VAL A 123 -32.27 48.16 -19.04
N GLN A 124 -31.83 47.70 -20.23
CA GLN A 124 -30.95 48.34 -21.26
C GLN A 124 -29.45 48.46 -20.93
N SER A 125 -28.51 48.46 -21.87
CA SER A 125 -28.34 48.05 -23.28
C SER A 125 -26.98 48.63 -23.67
N SER A 126 -26.20 47.93 -24.51
CA SER A 126 -25.19 48.49 -25.46
C SER A 126 -23.98 49.26 -24.85
N THR A 127 -22.76 49.30 -25.34
CA THR A 127 -22.03 48.80 -26.53
C THR A 127 -20.56 49.15 -26.31
N THR A 128 -19.65 48.34 -26.88
CA THR A 128 -18.42 48.70 -27.63
C THR A 128 -17.53 49.83 -27.07
N THR A 129 -16.24 49.62 -26.77
CA THR A 129 -15.01 49.67 -27.63
C THR A 129 -13.96 50.28 -26.68
N GLN A 130 -12.65 50.07 -26.67
CA GLN A 130 -11.69 49.83 -27.73
C GLN A 130 -10.34 49.52 -27.06
N ALA A 131 -9.56 48.68 -27.73
CA ALA A 131 -8.16 48.40 -27.42
C ALA A 131 -7.28 49.65 -27.57
N THR A 132 -6.20 49.72 -26.79
CA THR A 132 -4.92 50.27 -27.25
C THR A 132 -3.78 49.44 -26.69
N GLN A 133 -3.02 48.88 -27.63
CA GLN A 133 -1.74 48.18 -27.53
C GLN A 133 -0.65 49.15 -27.03
N ALA A 134 0.20 48.74 -26.09
CA ALA A 134 1.52 48.11 -26.27
C ALA A 134 2.68 49.12 -26.36
N HIS A 135 3.89 48.57 -26.16
CA HIS A 135 5.22 49.19 -26.32
C HIS A 135 5.76 49.74 -24.97
N ASN A 136 6.98 49.46 -24.49
CA ASN A 136 8.16 48.77 -25.03
C ASN A 136 9.06 48.34 -23.87
N SER A 137 9.76 47.21 -24.05
CA SER A 137 10.96 46.82 -23.30
C SER A 137 12.21 47.52 -23.88
N HIS A 138 13.20 47.86 -23.05
CA HIS A 138 14.63 47.85 -23.42
C HIS A 138 15.56 47.85 -22.18
N GLU A 139 16.48 46.86 -22.15
CA GLU A 139 17.88 46.78 -21.65
C GLU A 139 18.21 47.19 -20.18
N ILE A 140 18.80 46.37 -19.29
CA ILE A 140 20.12 45.66 -19.25
C ILE A 140 21.29 46.63 -19.53
N GLU A 141 22.18 46.97 -18.58
CA GLU A 141 23.31 46.13 -18.13
C GLU A 141 23.99 46.70 -16.84
N GLU A 142 24.32 45.79 -15.91
CA GLU A 142 25.57 45.67 -15.12
C GLU A 142 26.08 46.77 -14.14
N ILE A 143 26.14 46.44 -12.84
CA ILE A 143 27.33 46.66 -11.96
C ILE A 143 27.42 45.50 -10.93
N VAL A 144 28.59 44.84 -10.91
CA VAL A 144 29.04 43.82 -9.93
C VAL A 144 29.93 44.46 -8.84
N GLU A 145 30.01 43.82 -7.67
CA GLU A 145 30.77 44.13 -6.43
C GLU A 145 30.18 45.25 -5.55
N ILE A 146 29.88 45.05 -4.25
CA ILE A 146 30.72 44.50 -3.19
C ILE A 146 29.86 43.69 -2.20
N ALA A 147 30.31 42.48 -1.84
CA ALA A 147 29.80 41.71 -0.71
C ALA A 147 30.48 42.20 0.57
N GLU A 148 29.73 42.77 1.51
CA GLU A 148 30.16 42.94 2.91
C GLU A 148 28.94 43.01 3.84
N GLU A 149 28.72 41.88 4.53
CA GLU A 149 28.08 41.68 5.82
C GLU A 149 26.83 42.51 6.21
N ARG A 150 25.66 41.94 5.93
CA ARG A 150 24.57 41.95 6.92
C ARG A 150 24.08 40.53 7.18
N ASN A 151 24.70 39.92 8.18
CA ASN A 151 24.20 38.75 8.90
C ASN A 151 22.82 39.08 9.52
N GLN A 152 21.75 38.97 8.73
CA GLN A 152 20.39 39.05 9.23
C GLN A 152 20.00 37.68 9.78
N ILE A 153 20.01 37.61 11.11
CA ILE A 153 19.51 36.50 11.92
C ILE A 153 18.01 36.36 11.62
N ILE A 154 17.66 35.47 10.70
CA ILE A 154 16.32 34.92 10.64
C ILE A 154 16.23 33.92 11.81
N PRO A 155 15.33 34.10 12.79
CA PRO A 155 15.14 33.05 13.79
C PRO A 155 14.67 31.79 13.07
N SER A 156 15.43 30.70 13.21
CA SER A 156 15.03 29.38 12.74
C SER A 156 13.58 29.11 13.16
N PRO A 157 12.74 28.52 12.29
CA PRO A 157 11.41 28.11 12.70
C PRO A 157 11.57 27.18 13.92
N ILE A 158 10.85 27.50 15.00
CA ILE A 158 10.76 26.63 16.17
C ILE A 158 10.31 25.28 15.64
N ALA A 159 11.17 24.27 15.75
CA ALA A 159 10.84 22.91 15.39
C ALA A 159 9.65 22.51 16.28
N HIS A 160 8.45 22.48 15.67
CA HIS A 160 7.34 21.76 16.26
C HIS A 160 7.80 20.31 16.51
N PRO A 161 7.37 19.65 17.59
CA PRO A 161 7.67 18.24 17.78
C PRO A 161 7.16 17.49 16.56
N THR A 162 8.09 16.99 15.73
CA THR A 162 7.77 16.10 14.62
C THR A 162 7.01 14.92 15.20
N PRO A 163 5.75 14.67 14.81
CA PRO A 163 5.08 13.45 15.23
C PRO A 163 5.95 12.28 14.77
N SER A 164 6.32 11.40 15.70
CA SER A 164 7.04 10.19 15.36
C SER A 164 6.16 9.37 14.39
N PRO A 165 6.72 8.74 13.34
CA PRO A 165 5.93 7.92 12.45
C PRO A 165 5.26 6.81 13.25
N THR A 166 3.93 6.78 13.23
CA THR A 166 3.14 5.73 13.88
C THR A 166 3.40 4.43 13.12
N ARG A 167 4.05 3.45 13.76
CA ARG A 167 4.14 2.11 13.17
C ARG A 167 2.74 1.49 13.17
N VAL A 168 2.33 0.93 12.04
CA VAL A 168 1.11 0.12 11.97
C VAL A 168 1.37 -1.20 12.69
N PHE A 169 0.50 -1.53 13.63
CA PHE A 169 0.49 -2.82 14.30
C PHE A 169 -0.75 -3.61 13.88
N HIS A 170 -0.58 -4.92 13.72
CA HIS A 170 -1.63 -5.85 13.32
C HIS A 170 -1.96 -6.79 14.47
N ASN A 171 -3.24 -7.06 14.65
CA ASN A 171 -3.68 -8.08 15.57
C ASN A 171 -3.31 -9.45 15.03
N THR A 172 -2.99 -10.34 15.95
CA THR A 172 -2.77 -11.74 15.66
C THR A 172 -3.86 -12.59 16.29
N ALA A 173 -4.03 -13.79 15.77
CA ALA A 173 -5.07 -14.69 16.23
C ALA A 173 -4.66 -16.16 16.10
N LYS A 174 -5.14 -17.01 17.01
CA LYS A 174 -5.22 -18.45 16.77
C LYS A 174 -6.03 -18.72 15.50
N GLY A 175 -5.59 -19.67 14.68
CA GLY A 175 -6.27 -20.02 13.42
C GLY A 175 -7.65 -20.68 13.58
N CYS A 176 -8.06 -21.04 14.80
CA CYS A 176 -9.40 -21.55 15.13
C CYS A 176 -9.60 -21.53 16.65
N LEU A 177 -10.73 -20.98 17.11
CA LEU A 177 -11.19 -21.25 18.47
C LEU A 177 -12.02 -22.53 18.52
N ARG A 178 -11.65 -23.42 19.44
CA ARG A 178 -12.48 -24.59 19.74
C ARG A 178 -13.65 -24.13 20.60
N SER A 179 -14.84 -24.11 20.02
CA SER A 179 -16.08 -24.23 20.79
C SER A 179 -16.11 -25.66 21.36
N GLY A 180 -15.59 -25.84 22.57
CA GLY A 180 -15.82 -27.07 23.32
C GLY A 180 -17.32 -27.23 23.55
N SER A 181 -17.84 -28.45 23.40
CA SER A 181 -19.28 -28.74 23.61
C SER A 181 -19.72 -28.67 25.07
N GLU A 182 -18.86 -28.33 26.03
CA GLU A 182 -19.20 -28.26 27.44
C GLU A 182 -18.41 -27.16 28.14
N GLN A 183 -19.09 -26.49 29.09
CA GLN A 183 -18.77 -25.23 29.76
C GLN A 183 -17.52 -25.24 30.66
N LEU A 184 -16.44 -25.95 30.29
CA LEU A 184 -15.26 -26.10 31.15
C LEU A 184 -13.94 -25.59 30.55
N PHE A 185 -13.82 -25.35 29.24
CA PHE A 185 -12.65 -24.67 28.64
C PHE A 185 -13.04 -23.93 27.35
N HIS A 186 -13.29 -22.62 27.43
CA HIS A 186 -13.28 -21.77 26.23
C HIS A 186 -11.82 -21.44 25.93
N ASP A 187 -11.35 -21.85 24.74
CA ASP A 187 -10.05 -21.39 24.26
C ASP A 187 -10.18 -19.89 24.00
N ALA A 188 -9.41 -19.07 24.71
CA ALA A 188 -9.43 -17.63 24.50
C ALA A 188 -8.62 -17.27 23.26
N GLN A 189 -9.10 -16.27 22.53
CA GLN A 189 -8.35 -15.62 21.48
C GLN A 189 -7.10 -14.95 22.07
N VAL A 190 -6.04 -14.83 21.27
CA VAL A 190 -4.86 -14.07 21.70
C VAL A 190 -5.12 -12.57 21.49
N ASP A 191 -4.67 -11.75 22.44
CA ASP A 191 -4.63 -10.29 22.37
C ASP A 191 -3.17 -9.88 22.20
N LEU A 192 -2.66 -10.02 20.98
CA LEU A 192 -1.26 -9.73 20.64
C LEU A 192 -1.17 -8.90 19.37
N CYS A 193 -0.58 -7.71 19.51
CA CYS A 193 -0.27 -6.77 18.44
C CYS A 193 1.19 -6.92 18.00
N LEU A 194 1.40 -7.12 16.71
CA LEU A 194 2.73 -7.23 16.10
C LEU A 194 2.94 -6.15 15.04
N SER A 195 4.18 -5.71 14.85
CA SER A 195 4.57 -4.86 13.72
C SER A 195 4.47 -5.62 12.39
N ASN A 196 4.79 -4.93 11.28
CA ASN A 196 4.85 -5.51 9.93
C ASN A 196 5.85 -6.68 9.77
N GLU A 197 6.78 -6.84 10.71
CA GLU A 197 7.73 -7.94 10.79
C GLU A 197 7.69 -8.64 12.15
N HIS A 198 7.95 -9.94 12.14
CA HIS A 198 8.09 -10.76 13.34
C HIS A 198 9.28 -11.73 13.21
N THR A 199 9.90 -12.09 14.33
CA THR A 199 11.11 -12.93 14.35
C THR A 199 10.86 -14.40 14.03
N SER A 200 9.62 -14.86 14.17
CA SER A 200 9.18 -16.21 13.83
C SER A 200 8.05 -16.15 12.82
N SER A 201 7.94 -17.15 11.94
CA SER A 201 6.82 -17.20 11.01
C SER A 201 5.49 -17.41 11.73
N LEU A 202 4.47 -16.64 11.34
CA LEU A 202 3.08 -16.84 11.75
C LEU A 202 2.33 -17.54 10.62
N SER A 203 1.31 -18.33 10.97
CA SER A 203 0.48 -18.99 9.97
C SER A 203 -0.41 -18.01 9.21
N VAL A 204 -0.71 -18.34 7.97
CA VAL A 204 -1.61 -17.58 7.09
C VAL A 204 -2.93 -18.33 6.95
N ASN A 205 -4.04 -17.62 7.14
CA ASN A 205 -5.38 -18.13 6.84
C ASN A 205 -6.04 -17.12 5.88
N CYS A 206 -6.47 -17.60 4.72
CA CYS A 206 -7.04 -16.76 3.68
C CYS A 206 -8.56 -16.93 3.65
N CYS A 207 -9.28 -15.81 3.80
CA CYS A 207 -10.72 -15.76 3.80
C CYS A 207 -11.27 -15.06 2.55
N SER A 208 -12.42 -15.51 2.09
CA SER A 208 -13.24 -14.86 1.06
C SER A 208 -14.72 -14.91 1.42
N GLY A 209 -15.50 -14.03 0.79
CA GLY A 209 -16.91 -13.88 1.09
C GLY A 209 -17.16 -13.08 2.37
N THR A 210 -18.35 -13.25 2.94
CA THR A 210 -18.81 -12.49 4.11
C THR A 210 -19.25 -13.44 5.22
N MET A 211 -18.86 -13.13 6.46
CA MET A 211 -19.26 -13.86 7.66
C MET A 211 -20.79 -13.98 7.74
N GLY A 212 -21.29 -15.20 8.01
CA GLY A 212 -22.72 -15.49 8.10
C GLY A 212 -23.45 -15.67 6.77
N ILE A 213 -22.79 -15.47 5.63
CA ILE A 213 -23.40 -15.63 4.28
C ILE A 213 -22.70 -16.74 3.51
N ASN A 214 -21.44 -16.51 3.12
CA ASN A 214 -20.66 -17.38 2.25
C ASN A 214 -19.17 -17.36 2.61
N LEU A 215 -18.86 -17.17 3.89
CA LEU A 215 -17.50 -17.16 4.39
C LEU A 215 -16.82 -18.50 4.09
N GLU A 216 -15.75 -18.41 3.31
CA GLU A 216 -14.86 -19.53 3.03
C GLU A 216 -13.47 -19.21 3.59
N CYS A 217 -12.94 -20.14 4.37
CA CYS A 217 -11.55 -20.11 4.82
C CYS A 217 -10.75 -21.21 4.13
N SER A 218 -9.63 -20.82 3.54
CA SER A 218 -8.64 -21.69 2.92
C SER A 218 -7.26 -21.56 3.58
N ARG A 219 -6.53 -22.68 3.56
CA ARG A 219 -5.12 -22.78 3.94
C ARG A 219 -4.31 -23.41 2.81
N ASP A 220 -4.76 -23.24 1.56
CA ASP A 220 -4.07 -23.77 0.40
C ASP A 220 -2.62 -23.25 0.39
N GLY A 221 -1.67 -24.19 0.24
CA GLY A 221 -0.23 -23.92 0.35
C GLY A 221 0.35 -23.93 1.76
N CYS A 222 -0.46 -24.02 2.83
CA CYS A 222 -0.02 -24.06 4.23
C CYS A 222 1.03 -22.98 4.56
N PHE A 223 0.79 -21.74 4.17
CA PHE A 223 1.79 -20.68 4.28
C PHE A 223 2.05 -20.24 5.72
N GLU A 224 3.33 -19.95 6.02
CA GLU A 224 3.76 -19.26 7.23
C GLU A 224 4.75 -18.15 6.84
N THR A 225 4.57 -16.92 7.33
CA THR A 225 5.40 -15.77 6.95
C THR A 225 5.89 -14.98 8.15
N MET A 226 7.08 -14.40 8.01
CA MET A 226 7.64 -13.46 9.00
C MET A 226 7.13 -12.03 8.79
N PHE A 227 6.72 -11.69 7.56
CA PHE A 227 6.24 -10.36 7.20
C PHE A 227 4.73 -10.38 6.93
N TYR A 228 4.05 -9.34 7.39
CA TYR A 228 2.62 -9.17 7.21
C TYR A 228 2.24 -8.95 5.73
N SER A 229 3.04 -8.17 4.99
CA SER A 229 2.86 -7.95 3.56
C SER A 229 2.90 -9.25 2.76
N ASP A 230 3.78 -10.18 3.13
CA ASP A 230 3.88 -11.49 2.47
C ASP A 230 2.60 -12.30 2.68
N ALA A 231 2.02 -12.26 3.88
CA ALA A 231 0.79 -12.95 4.21
C ALA A 231 -0.41 -12.41 3.40
N GLU A 232 -0.52 -11.08 3.32
CA GLU A 232 -1.53 -10.41 2.49
C GLU A 232 -1.35 -10.73 1.00
N PHE A 233 -0.12 -10.68 0.48
CA PHE A 233 0.17 -11.03 -0.91
C PHE A 233 -0.22 -12.48 -1.23
N LEU A 234 0.10 -13.43 -0.35
CA LEU A 234 -0.23 -14.85 -0.53
C LEU A 234 -1.74 -15.11 -0.54
N CYS A 235 -2.52 -14.36 0.24
CA CYS A 235 -3.97 -14.44 0.14
C CYS A 235 -4.51 -13.75 -1.12
N SER A 236 -4.01 -12.56 -1.44
CA SER A 236 -4.48 -11.78 -2.59
C SER A 236 -4.19 -12.45 -3.93
N SER A 237 -3.02 -13.10 -4.06
CA SER A 237 -2.68 -13.91 -5.24
C SER A 237 -3.65 -15.08 -5.49
N GLN A 238 -4.40 -15.48 -4.47
CA GLN A 238 -5.48 -16.49 -4.56
C GLN A 238 -6.88 -15.86 -4.65
N GLY A 239 -6.97 -14.54 -4.84
CA GLY A 239 -8.25 -13.81 -4.85
C GLY A 239 -8.94 -13.77 -3.48
N LYS A 240 -8.18 -13.92 -2.40
CA LYS A 240 -8.66 -13.93 -1.01
C LYS A 240 -7.96 -12.80 -0.22
N ARG A 241 -8.36 -12.59 1.02
CA ARG A 241 -7.69 -11.67 1.95
C ARG A 241 -7.29 -12.40 3.22
N LEU A 242 -6.47 -11.81 4.09
CA LEU A 242 -6.31 -12.40 5.42
C LEU A 242 -7.67 -12.44 6.14
N CYS A 243 -7.85 -13.49 6.92
CA CYS A 243 -9.01 -13.60 7.79
C CYS A 243 -8.95 -12.54 8.90
N THR A 244 -10.09 -11.99 9.26
CA THR A 244 -10.28 -11.20 10.48
C THR A 244 -10.28 -12.11 11.70
N ILE A 245 -10.07 -11.55 12.89
CA ILE A 245 -10.26 -12.23 14.18
C ILE A 245 -11.66 -12.85 14.24
N ALA A 246 -12.71 -12.06 13.95
CA ALA A 246 -14.10 -12.52 14.02
C ALA A 246 -14.37 -13.74 13.11
N GLU A 247 -13.74 -13.80 11.93
CA GLU A 247 -13.87 -14.95 11.02
C GLU A 247 -13.14 -16.20 11.53
N LEU A 248 -12.01 -16.02 12.23
CA LEU A 248 -11.31 -17.12 12.89
C LEU A 248 -12.09 -17.64 14.10
N GLU A 249 -12.79 -16.75 14.82
CA GLU A 249 -13.68 -17.07 15.92
C GLU A 249 -14.98 -17.76 15.45
N SER A 250 -15.43 -17.48 14.23
CA SER A 250 -16.64 -18.09 13.64
C SER A 250 -16.47 -19.59 13.31
N GLN A 251 -15.31 -20.17 13.61
CA GLN A 251 -14.92 -21.55 13.33
C GLN A 251 -14.80 -21.91 11.84
N ALA A 252 -14.88 -20.94 10.92
CA ALA A 252 -14.80 -21.19 9.48
C ALA A 252 -13.46 -21.84 9.06
N CYS A 253 -12.39 -21.50 9.77
CA CYS A 253 -11.04 -22.01 9.56
C CYS A 253 -10.70 -23.27 10.37
N CYS A 254 -11.61 -23.79 11.20
CA CYS A 254 -11.33 -24.96 12.02
C CYS A 254 -11.18 -26.21 11.15
N ARG A 255 -10.19 -27.05 11.47
CA ARG A 255 -9.93 -28.34 10.79
C ARG A 255 -9.66 -28.22 9.29
N ARG A 256 -9.15 -27.08 8.82
CA ARG A 256 -8.73 -26.86 7.42
C ARG A 256 -7.35 -27.45 7.09
N GLY A 257 -6.67 -28.08 8.05
CA GLY A 257 -5.34 -28.69 7.85
C GLY A 257 -4.17 -27.81 8.33
N CYS A 258 -2.95 -28.19 7.94
CA CYS A 258 -1.67 -27.51 8.26
C CYS A 258 -1.32 -27.40 9.77
N SER A 259 -2.14 -27.95 10.66
CA SER A 259 -2.01 -27.77 12.12
C SER A 259 -2.09 -26.31 12.59
N PHE A 260 -2.68 -25.42 11.79
CA PHE A 260 -2.76 -23.98 12.10
C PHE A 260 -3.88 -23.61 13.07
N ASP A 261 -4.77 -24.55 13.41
CA ASP A 261 -5.88 -24.31 14.35
C ASP A 261 -5.39 -23.68 15.67
N LYS A 262 -4.22 -24.10 16.16
CA LYS A 262 -3.64 -23.61 17.43
C LYS A 262 -2.47 -22.66 17.24
N ARG A 263 -2.09 -22.32 15.99
CA ARG A 263 -0.97 -21.44 15.70
C ARG A 263 -1.42 -19.99 15.67
N ILE A 264 -0.51 -19.11 16.09
CA ILE A 264 -0.68 -17.67 15.96
C ILE A 264 -0.55 -17.30 14.49
N SER A 265 -1.52 -16.55 14.00
CA SER A 265 -1.71 -16.21 12.60
C SER A 265 -1.81 -14.70 12.45
N TRP A 266 -1.37 -14.20 11.31
CA TRP A 266 -1.69 -12.84 10.87
C TRP A 266 -3.19 -12.68 10.68
N THR A 267 -3.73 -11.50 10.99
CA THR A 267 -5.13 -11.14 10.71
C THR A 267 -5.21 -9.81 10.00
N SER A 268 -6.28 -9.58 9.24
CA SER A 268 -6.52 -8.29 8.59
C SER A 268 -6.93 -7.17 9.55
N ASN A 269 -7.02 -7.43 10.86
CA ASN A 269 -7.40 -6.43 11.85
C ASN A 269 -6.16 -5.62 12.28
N VAL A 270 -6.24 -4.31 12.12
CA VAL A 270 -5.25 -3.38 12.70
C VAL A 270 -5.44 -3.27 14.22
N CYS A 271 -4.38 -2.99 14.95
CA CYS A 271 -4.46 -2.66 16.36
C CYS A 271 -4.97 -1.22 16.51
N GLU A 272 -6.03 -1.04 17.29
CA GLU A 272 -6.42 0.29 17.74
C GLU A 272 -5.35 0.81 18.70
N ASN A 273 -4.91 2.06 18.51
CA ASN A 273 -3.93 2.72 19.39
C ASN A 273 -4.38 2.59 20.85
N ARG A 274 -3.72 1.72 21.63
CA ARG A 274 -3.87 1.63 23.09
C ARG A 274 -3.00 2.65 23.80
#